data_AF-S8DNG7-F1
#
_entry.id   AF-S8DNG7-F1
#
_cell.length_a   1.000
_cell.length_b   1.000
_cell.length_c   1.000
_cell.angle_alpha   90.00
_cell.angle_beta   90.00
_cell.angle_gamma   90.00
#
_symmetry.space_group_name_H-M   'P 1'
#
loop_
_entity.id
_entity.type
_entity.pdbx_description
1 polymer ?
#
loop_
_entity_poly.entity_id
_entity_poly.type
_entity_poly.pdbx_seq_one_letter_code
_entity_poly.pdbx_strand_id
1 'polypeptide(L)'
;LRAYNSKHTDHLYTANLDKLYYDHEHRDYEAQGIAGLVFLEEIESTVPLYILYNPEEFAHYYTTRTQDADDAISNRGYTDEGTAAYVYATQICGSVPLYYLWNREKTDSLYTTNETERDDAIQNLGYEDEGIACYVLPVL
;
A
#
# COMPACT_ATOMS: atom_id res chain seq x y z
N LEU A 1 -8.14 4.16 -1.99
CA LEU A 1 -8.50 3.61 -3.32
C LEU A 1 -7.33 2.75 -3.78
N ARG A 2 -7.60 1.55 -4.31
CA ARG A 2 -6.59 0.66 -4.92
C ARG A 2 -6.70 0.72 -6.44
N ALA A 3 -5.58 0.72 -7.12
CA ALA A 3 -5.50 0.56 -8.56
C ALA A 3 -4.35 -0.35 -8.93
N TYR A 4 -4.42 -0.95 -10.12
CA TYR A 4 -3.41 -1.89 -10.60
C TYR A 4 -2.99 -1.57 -12.03
N ASN A 5 -1.68 -1.56 -12.27
CA ASN A 5 -1.10 -1.47 -13.60
C ASN A 5 -0.64 -2.86 -14.06
N SER A 6 -1.30 -3.42 -15.08
CA SER A 6 -0.98 -4.78 -15.58
C SER A 6 0.27 -4.86 -16.47
N LYS A 7 0.77 -3.74 -16.99
CA LYS A 7 2.00 -3.68 -17.79
C LYS A 7 3.24 -3.76 -16.91
N HIS A 8 3.20 -3.10 -15.77
CA HIS A 8 4.30 -3.03 -14.81
C HIS A 8 4.14 -4.00 -13.64
N THR A 9 2.95 -4.58 -13.46
CA THR A 9 2.62 -5.44 -12.30
C THR A 9 2.84 -4.67 -10.99
N ASP A 10 2.09 -3.58 -10.83
CA ASP A 10 2.20 -2.72 -9.64
C ASP A 10 0.83 -2.31 -9.12
N HIS A 11 0.69 -2.35 -7.80
CA HIS A 11 -0.46 -1.80 -7.08
C HIS A 11 -0.18 -0.42 -6.50
N LEU A 12 -1.05 0.53 -6.84
CA LEU A 12 -1.07 1.86 -6.27
C LEU A 12 -2.23 2.01 -5.29
N TYR A 13 -1.96 2.64 -4.15
CA TYR A 13 -2.94 3.04 -3.14
C TYR A 13 -2.92 4.55 -2.95
N THR A 14 -4.08 5.19 -3.12
CA THR A 14 -4.23 6.63 -2.94
C THR A 14 -5.54 6.99 -2.25
N ALA A 15 -5.52 7.97 -1.36
CA ALA A 15 -6.72 8.60 -0.82
C ALA A 15 -7.18 9.81 -1.66
N ASN A 16 -6.39 10.21 -2.66
CA ASN A 16 -6.69 11.29 -3.58
C ASN A 16 -7.37 10.75 -4.86
N LEU A 17 -8.63 11.12 -5.07
CA LEU A 17 -9.42 10.69 -6.22
C LEU A 17 -8.92 11.31 -7.54
N ASP A 18 -8.48 12.56 -7.53
CA ASP A 18 -7.91 13.22 -8.72
C ASP A 18 -6.62 12.53 -9.15
N LYS A 19 -5.79 12.08 -8.20
CA LYS A 19 -4.59 11.27 -8.49
C LYS A 19 -4.99 9.94 -9.15
N LEU A 20 -6.00 9.26 -8.63
CA LEU A 20 -6.47 8.01 -9.24
C LEU A 20 -6.94 8.23 -10.69
N TYR A 21 -7.70 9.30 -10.96
CA TYR A 21 -8.13 9.62 -12.32
C TYR A 21 -6.96 9.95 -13.24
N TYR A 22 -6.01 10.75 -12.76
CA TYR A 22 -4.80 11.05 -13.51
C TYR A 22 -4.02 9.78 -13.87
N ASP A 23 -3.79 8.90 -12.90
CA ASP A 23 -3.04 7.65 -13.09
C ASP A 23 -3.78 6.66 -14.00
N HIS A 24 -5.11 6.66 -13.99
CA HIS A 24 -5.92 5.92 -14.96
C HIS A 24 -5.74 6.44 -16.38
N GLU A 25 -5.91 7.75 -16.58
CA GLU A 25 -5.84 8.36 -17.92
C GLU A 25 -4.44 8.36 -18.54
N HIS A 26 -3.39 8.45 -17.70
CA HIS A 26 -2.03 8.72 -18.18
C HIS A 26 -1.02 7.63 -17.85
N ARG A 27 -1.34 6.70 -16.95
CA ARG A 27 -0.39 5.71 -16.44
C ARG A 27 -0.93 4.28 -16.40
N ASP A 28 -2.01 4.00 -17.15
CA ASP A 28 -2.60 2.66 -17.31
C ASP A 28 -3.00 1.95 -15.99
N TYR A 29 -3.29 2.71 -14.92
CA TYR A 29 -3.80 2.13 -13.68
C TYR A 29 -5.31 1.91 -13.77
N GLU A 30 -5.75 0.70 -13.46
CA GLU A 30 -7.17 0.35 -13.41
C GLU A 30 -7.66 0.28 -11.97
N ALA A 31 -8.74 0.97 -11.65
CA ALA A 31 -9.29 1.01 -10.29
C ALA A 31 -9.83 -0.37 -9.87
N GLN A 32 -9.48 -0.80 -8.66
CA GLN A 32 -9.88 -2.07 -8.07
C GLN A 32 -10.74 -1.90 -6.80
N GLY A 33 -11.19 -0.68 -6.50
CA GLY A 33 -12.07 -0.37 -5.38
C GLY A 33 -11.35 0.22 -4.16
N ILE A 34 -11.91 0.02 -2.98
CA ILE A 34 -11.43 0.60 -1.73
C ILE A 34 -10.76 -0.51 -0.90
N ALA A 35 -9.47 -0.37 -0.62
CA ALA A 35 -8.72 -1.30 0.23
C ALA A 35 -8.92 -1.04 1.74
N GLY A 36 -9.31 0.18 2.12
CA GLY A 36 -9.51 0.59 3.50
C GLY A 36 -9.73 2.10 3.59
N LEU A 37 -10.23 2.55 4.74
CA LEU A 37 -10.43 3.96 5.06
C LEU A 37 -9.31 4.47 5.99
N VAL A 38 -8.79 5.64 5.69
CA VAL A 38 -7.61 6.25 6.34
C VAL A 38 -7.87 7.73 6.66
N PHE A 39 -7.00 8.34 7.47
CA PHE A 39 -7.07 9.77 7.78
C PHE A 39 -6.14 10.57 6.87
N LEU A 40 -6.57 11.75 6.41
CA LEU A 40 -5.74 12.65 5.60
C LEU A 40 -4.88 13.60 6.43
N GLU A 41 -5.22 13.74 7.71
CA GLU A 41 -4.50 14.56 8.68
C GLU A 41 -4.16 13.71 9.90
N GLU A 42 -3.13 14.13 10.62
CA GLU A 42 -2.77 13.51 11.90
C GLU A 42 -3.91 13.73 12.89
N ILE A 43 -4.36 12.63 13.50
CA ILE A 43 -5.32 12.66 14.59
C ILE A 43 -4.73 11.90 15.76
N GLU A 44 -5.36 11.98 16.93
CA GLU A 44 -4.88 11.29 18.12
C GLU A 44 -4.67 9.79 17.86
N SER A 45 -3.47 9.30 18.19
CA SER A 45 -3.06 7.90 18.05
C SER A 45 -2.85 7.38 16.62
N THR A 46 -2.83 8.24 15.60
CA THR A 46 -2.37 7.85 14.26
C THR A 46 -0.89 8.15 14.04
N VAL A 47 -0.29 7.45 13.08
CA VAL A 47 1.09 7.65 12.61
C VAL A 47 1.07 7.85 11.10
N PRO A 48 2.07 8.53 10.51
CA PRO A 48 2.18 8.63 9.06
C PRO A 48 2.39 7.25 8.42
N LEU A 49 1.70 7.03 7.30
CA LEU A 49 1.99 5.98 6.33
C LEU A 49 2.74 6.63 5.18
N TYR A 50 4.02 6.32 5.05
CA TYR A 50 4.86 6.82 3.96
C TYR A 50 4.55 6.07 2.67
N ILE A 51 4.65 6.77 1.53
CA ILE A 51 4.66 6.18 0.18
C ILE A 51 6.02 6.42 -0.45
N LEU A 52 6.61 5.35 -0.96
CA LEU A 52 7.88 5.37 -1.66
C LEU A 52 7.67 4.78 -3.05
N TYR A 53 8.42 5.28 -4.03
CA TYR A 53 8.35 4.80 -5.41
C TYR A 53 9.73 4.49 -5.96
N ASN A 54 9.88 3.31 -6.57
CA ASN A 54 11.06 2.92 -7.35
C ASN A 54 10.77 3.07 -8.85
N PRO A 55 11.37 4.04 -9.56
CA PRO A 55 11.11 4.26 -10.98
C PRO A 55 11.76 3.21 -11.91
N GLU A 56 12.74 2.44 -11.44
CA GLU A 56 13.37 1.37 -12.21
C GLU A 56 12.54 0.08 -12.16
N GLU A 57 11.98 -0.21 -10.98
CA GLU A 57 11.13 -1.39 -10.73
C GLU A 57 9.65 -1.12 -11.00
N PHE A 58 9.25 0.14 -11.15
CA PHE A 58 7.85 0.59 -11.25
C PHE A 58 6.99 0.17 -10.05
N ALA A 59 7.59 0.10 -8.86
CA ALA A 59 6.96 -0.44 -7.66
C ALA A 59 6.69 0.63 -6.59
N HIS A 60 5.50 0.61 -5.99
CA HIS A 60 5.17 1.40 -4.81
C HIS A 60 5.36 0.60 -3.52
N TYR A 61 5.92 1.24 -2.49
CA TYR A 61 6.07 0.66 -1.16
C TYR A 61 5.50 1.59 -0.09
N TYR A 62 4.68 1.03 0.80
CA TYR A 62 4.02 1.74 1.89
C TYR A 62 4.46 1.19 3.24
N THR A 63 4.90 2.09 4.14
CA THR A 63 5.35 1.68 5.47
C THR A 63 5.10 2.77 6.51
N THR A 64 4.84 2.35 7.75
CA THR A 64 4.79 3.24 8.92
C THR A 64 6.14 3.33 9.63
N ARG A 65 7.10 2.47 9.26
CA ARG A 65 8.41 2.37 9.91
C ARG A 65 9.42 3.21 9.14
N THR A 66 9.90 4.27 9.78
CA THR A 66 10.93 5.15 9.21
C THR A 66 12.20 4.38 8.83
N GLN A 67 12.59 3.37 9.61
CA GLN A 67 13.75 2.52 9.32
C GLN A 67 13.61 1.76 7.99
N ASP A 68 12.41 1.27 7.68
CA ASP A 68 12.17 0.52 6.44
C ASP A 68 12.15 1.49 5.25
N ALA A 69 11.65 2.71 5.45
CA ALA A 69 11.71 3.76 4.44
C ALA A 69 13.14 4.24 4.15
N ASP A 70 13.91 4.50 5.22
CA ASP A 70 15.31 4.92 5.12
C ASP A 70 16.16 3.85 4.40
N ASP A 71 15.92 2.56 4.68
CA ASP A 71 16.59 1.46 3.98
C ASP A 71 16.20 1.40 2.50
N ALA A 72 14.90 1.50 2.20
CA ALA A 72 14.42 1.49 0.81
C ALA A 72 15.03 2.63 -0.02
N ILE A 73 15.14 3.82 0.56
CA ILE A 73 15.73 5.00 -0.07
C ILE A 73 17.24 4.83 -0.23
N SER A 74 17.93 4.42 0.83
CA SER A 74 19.40 4.40 0.86
C SER A 74 19.99 3.23 0.06
N ASN A 75 19.29 2.10 0.03
CA ASN A 75 19.86 0.83 -0.43
C ASN A 75 19.10 0.17 -1.58
N ARG A 76 17.85 0.58 -1.87
CA ARG A 76 16.97 -0.12 -2.81
C ARG A 76 16.45 0.75 -3.96
N GLY A 77 16.90 2.00 -4.06
CA GLY A 77 16.57 2.88 -5.19
C GLY A 77 15.18 3.53 -5.12
N TYR A 78 14.50 3.44 -3.97
CA TYR A 78 13.21 4.10 -3.79
C TYR A 78 13.40 5.60 -3.54
N THR A 79 12.39 6.37 -3.92
CA THR A 79 12.29 7.80 -3.64
C THR A 79 11.10 8.06 -2.72
N ASP A 80 11.27 8.98 -1.77
CA ASP A 80 10.19 9.38 -0.87
C ASP A 80 9.17 10.25 -1.62
N GLU A 81 7.93 9.77 -1.70
CA GLU A 81 6.80 10.51 -2.26
C GLU A 81 5.95 11.20 -1.17
N GLY A 82 6.38 11.10 0.10
CA GLY A 82 5.81 11.77 1.25
C GLY A 82 4.84 10.91 2.05
N THR A 83 3.91 11.57 2.73
CA THR A 83 2.89 10.91 3.56
C THR A 83 1.65 10.61 2.72
N ALA A 84 1.35 9.33 2.52
CA ALA A 84 0.16 8.87 1.79
C ALA A 84 -1.13 9.13 2.58
N ALA A 85 -1.06 8.87 3.90
CA ALA A 85 -2.17 8.98 4.84
C ALA A 85 -1.66 8.87 6.28
N TYR A 86 -2.59 8.97 7.24
CA TYR A 86 -2.37 8.64 8.65
C TYR A 86 -3.22 7.43 9.03
N VAL A 87 -2.60 6.48 9.73
CA VAL A 87 -3.15 5.15 10.06
C VAL A 87 -2.86 4.78 11.51
N TYR A 88 -3.50 3.74 12.04
CA TYR A 88 -3.16 3.24 13.37
C TYR A 88 -1.98 2.26 13.28
N ALA A 89 -0.93 2.49 14.07
CA ALA A 89 0.20 1.57 14.15
C ALA A 89 -0.15 0.26 14.88
N THR A 90 -1.14 0.31 15.76
CA THR A 90 -1.60 -0.82 16.58
C THR A 90 -3.11 -0.95 16.50
N GLN A 91 -3.64 -2.14 16.72
CA GLN A 91 -5.08 -2.39 16.67
C GLN A 91 -5.84 -1.54 17.70
N ILE A 92 -6.86 -0.83 17.24
CA ILE A 92 -7.87 -0.17 18.08
C ILE A 92 -9.26 -0.75 17.84
N CYS A 93 -10.22 -0.45 18.72
CA CYS A 93 -11.61 -0.87 18.55
C CYS A 93 -12.17 -0.40 17.21
N GLY A 94 -12.72 -1.34 16.43
CA GLY A 94 -13.32 -1.05 15.12
C GLY A 94 -12.32 -0.95 13.96
N SER A 95 -11.01 -1.00 14.20
CA SER A 95 -10.01 -1.10 13.13
C SER A 95 -9.79 -2.54 12.68
N VAL A 96 -9.33 -2.69 11.44
CA VAL A 96 -8.96 -3.97 10.81
C VAL A 96 -7.52 -3.92 10.33
N PRO A 97 -6.80 -5.07 10.31
CA PRO A 97 -5.44 -5.11 9.80
C PRO A 97 -5.40 -4.84 8.29
N LEU A 98 -4.40 -4.07 7.87
CA LEU A 98 -3.95 -4.00 6.48
C LEU A 98 -2.73 -4.90 6.36
N TYR A 99 -2.91 -6.07 5.73
CA TYR A 99 -1.83 -7.01 5.46
C TYR A 99 -0.93 -6.47 4.35
N TYR A 100 0.36 -6.70 4.47
CA TYR A 100 1.34 -6.46 3.42
C TYR A 100 1.86 -7.78 2.89
N LEU A 101 1.78 -7.95 1.58
CA LEU A 101 2.24 -9.10 0.85
C LEU A 101 3.27 -8.67 -0.19
N TRP A 102 4.36 -9.41 -0.29
CA TRP A 102 5.43 -9.12 -1.24
C TRP A 102 5.63 -10.25 -2.24
N ASN A 103 5.67 -9.93 -3.53
CA ASN A 103 6.08 -10.88 -4.56
C ASN A 103 7.44 -10.49 -5.13
N ARG A 104 8.49 -11.22 -4.74
CA ARG A 104 9.86 -10.93 -5.17
C ARG A 104 10.09 -11.14 -6.66
N GLU A 105 9.42 -12.10 -7.28
CA GLU A 105 9.61 -12.39 -8.71
C GLU A 105 8.99 -11.31 -9.60
N LYS A 106 7.85 -10.77 -9.17
CA LYS A 106 7.12 -9.71 -9.87
C LYS A 106 7.53 -8.30 -9.44
N THR A 107 8.20 -8.18 -8.29
CA THR A 107 8.52 -6.91 -7.66
C THR A 107 7.26 -6.10 -7.36
N ASP A 108 6.22 -6.77 -6.82
CA ASP A 108 4.91 -6.18 -6.53
C ASP A 108 4.54 -6.25 -5.06
N SER A 109 3.98 -5.16 -4.56
CA SER A 109 3.50 -5.00 -3.19
C SER A 109 1.97 -4.98 -3.15
N LEU A 110 1.36 -5.98 -2.52
CA LEU A 110 -0.08 -6.06 -2.33
C LEU A 110 -0.45 -5.71 -0.88
N TYR A 111 -1.35 -4.74 -0.71
CA TYR A 111 -1.91 -4.34 0.58
C TYR A 111 -3.41 -4.62 0.61
N THR A 112 -3.86 -5.42 1.56
CA THR A 112 -5.27 -5.83 1.61
C THR A 112 -5.77 -6.00 3.03
N THR A 113 -7.04 -5.67 3.27
CA THR A 113 -7.76 -6.03 4.49
C THR A 113 -8.57 -7.33 4.32
N ASN A 114 -8.60 -7.90 3.12
CA ASN A 114 -9.37 -9.10 2.80
C ASN A 114 -8.52 -10.35 3.04
N GLU A 115 -8.84 -11.10 4.08
CA GLU A 115 -8.13 -12.35 4.42
C GLU A 115 -8.21 -13.40 3.32
N THR A 116 -9.32 -13.47 2.56
CA THR A 116 -9.44 -14.42 1.45
C THR A 116 -8.53 -14.04 0.28
N GLU A 117 -8.41 -12.74 -0.04
CA GLU A 117 -7.45 -12.27 -1.06
C GLU A 117 -6.01 -12.51 -0.62
N ARG A 118 -5.72 -12.28 0.67
CA ARG A 118 -4.41 -12.57 1.24
C ARG A 118 -4.06 -14.05 1.08
N ASP A 119 -4.95 -14.92 1.52
CA ASP A 119 -4.72 -16.36 1.52
C ASP A 119 -4.60 -16.93 0.09
N ASP A 120 -5.37 -16.41 -0.86
CA ASP A 120 -5.25 -16.77 -2.28
C ASP A 120 -3.93 -16.29 -2.90
N ALA A 121 -3.51 -15.05 -2.59
CA ALA A 121 -2.26 -14.50 -3.07
C ALA A 121 -1.04 -15.32 -2.61
N ILE A 122 -1.08 -15.79 -1.36
CA ILE A 122 -0.05 -16.67 -0.79
C ILE A 122 -0.08 -18.05 -1.45
N GLN A 123 -1.25 -18.68 -1.51
CA GLN A 123 -1.36 -20.08 -1.95
C GLN A 123 -1.17 -20.25 -3.45
N ASN A 124 -1.62 -19.28 -4.25
CA ASN A 124 -1.80 -19.46 -5.69
C ASN A 124 -1.00 -18.45 -6.54
N LEU A 125 -0.60 -17.30 -6.00
CA LEU A 125 0.00 -16.21 -6.79
C LEU A 125 1.47 -15.93 -6.46
N GLY A 126 2.03 -16.63 -5.46
CA GLY A 126 3.44 -16.58 -5.08
C GLY A 126 3.83 -15.36 -4.25
N TYR A 127 2.88 -14.75 -3.54
CA TYR A 127 3.20 -13.69 -2.58
C TYR A 127 3.63 -14.30 -1.24
N GLU A 128 4.56 -13.64 -0.56
CA GLU A 128 4.96 -13.91 0.81
C GLU A 128 4.22 -12.96 1.76
N ASP A 129 3.78 -13.47 2.91
CA ASP A 129 3.14 -12.67 3.96
C ASP A 129 4.19 -11.95 4.80
N GLU A 130 4.25 -10.62 4.65
CA GLU A 130 5.14 -9.73 5.41
C GLU A 130 4.47 -9.24 6.71
N GLY A 131 3.25 -9.71 6.99
CA GLY A 131 2.49 -9.43 8.20
C GLY A 131 1.60 -8.19 8.08
N ILE A 132 1.32 -7.57 9.23
CA ILE A 132 0.42 -6.41 9.32
C ILE A 132 1.26 -5.14 9.15
N ALA A 133 1.02 -4.39 8.06
CA ALA A 133 1.69 -3.11 7.83
C ALA A 133 1.17 -2.00 8.75
N CYS A 134 -0.16 -1.98 8.95
CA CYS A 134 -0.85 -1.04 9.84
C CYS A 134 -2.30 -1.48 10.06
N TYR A 135 -3.08 -0.68 10.78
CA TYR A 135 -4.51 -0.87 10.98
C TYR A 135 -5.29 0.32 10.40
N VAL A 136 -6.35 0.00 9.66
CA VAL A 136 -7.21 0.96 8.96
C VAL A 136 -8.66 0.79 9.38
N LEU A 137 -9.52 1.74 9.02
CA LEU A 137 -10.95 1.58 9.22
C LEU A 137 -11.55 0.72 8.08
N PRO A 138 -12.47 -0.21 8.38
CA PRO A 138 -13.08 -1.07 7.38
C PRO A 138 -13.98 -0.28 6.43
N VAL A 139 -14.16 -0.83 5.22
CA VAL A 139 -15.19 -0.39 4.29
C VAL A 139 -16.51 -1.03 4.71
N LEU A 140 -17.59 -0.24 4.80
CA LEU A 140 -18.94 -0.71 5.17
C LEU A 140 -19.56 -1.61 4.09
#